data_AF-A0A656K3W4-F1
#
_entry.id   AF-A0A656K3W4-F1
#
_cell.length_a   1.000
_cell.length_b   1.000
_cell.length_c   1.000
_cell.angle_alpha   90.00
_cell.angle_beta   90.00
_cell.angle_gamma   90.00
#
_symmetry.space_group_name_H-M   'P 1'
#
loop_
_entity.id
_entity.type
_entity.pdbx_description
1 polymer ?
#
loop_
_entity_poly.entity_id
_entity_poly.type
_entity_poly.pdbx_seq_one_letter_code
_entity_poly.pdbx_strand_id
1 'polypeptide(L)' 'MNTPVARRIWLTGASSGIGLALAKELLAAGHRLALTARTLEPLQNLAASHPQQV' A
#
# COMPACT_ATOMS: atom_id res chain seq x y z
N MET A 1 15.02 11.31 18.42
CA MET A 1 13.82 10.84 17.71
C MET A 1 14.26 10.08 16.47
N ASN A 2 13.94 8.79 16.37
CA ASN A 2 14.33 7.99 15.22
C ASN A 2 13.23 8.12 14.16
N THR A 3 13.39 8.99 13.18
CA THR A 3 12.44 9.09 12.06
C THR A 3 12.40 7.74 11.35
N PRO A 4 11.23 7.09 11.23
CA PRO A 4 11.14 5.81 10.54
C PRO A 4 11.61 5.99 9.09
N VAL A 5 12.62 5.23 8.67
CA VAL A 5 13.07 5.23 7.29
C VAL A 5 11.98 4.61 6.42
N ALA A 6 11.58 5.29 5.35
CA ALA A 6 10.63 4.77 4.38
C ALA A 6 11.16 3.47 3.75
N ARG A 7 10.33 2.42 3.71
CA ARG A 7 10.67 1.11 3.14
C ARG A 7 9.92 0.85 1.85
N ARG A 8 10.43 -0.10 1.05
CA ARG A 8 9.74 -0.70 -0.09
C ARG A 8 9.19 -2.05 0.34
N ILE A 9 7.89 -2.27 0.19
CA ILE A 9 7.18 -3.44 0.73
C ILE A 9 6.36 -4.06 -0.39
N TRP A 10 6.41 -5.38 -0.53
CA TRP A 10 5.47 -6.10 -1.39
C TRP A 10 4.35 -6.66 -0.53
N LEU A 11 3.11 -6.23 -0.80
CA LEU A 11 1.93 -6.67 -0.06
C LEU A 11 0.99 -7.43 -0.99
N THR A 12 0.73 -8.69 -0.64
CA THR A 12 -0.24 -9.55 -1.33
C THR A 12 -1.59 -9.51 -0.62
N GLY A 13 -2.67 -9.80 -1.35
CA GLY A 13 -4.03 -9.76 -0.80
C GLY A 13 -4.52 -8.34 -0.47
N ALA A 14 -3.98 -7.31 -1.12
CA ALA A 14 -4.24 -5.91 -0.80
C ALA A 14 -5.62 -5.37 -1.26
N SER A 15 -6.49 -6.21 -1.83
CA SER A 15 -7.76 -5.76 -2.41
C SER A 15 -8.90 -5.59 -1.41
N SER A 16 -8.84 -6.22 -0.23
CA SER A 16 -9.93 -6.16 0.76
C SER A 16 -9.46 -6.53 2.17
N GLY A 17 -10.37 -6.38 3.15
CA GLY A 17 -10.15 -6.82 4.53
C GLY A 17 -8.86 -6.26 5.14
N ILE A 18 -8.11 -7.14 5.82
CA ILE A 18 -6.86 -6.79 6.51
C ILE A 18 -5.81 -6.28 5.53
N GLY A 19 -5.70 -6.87 4.33
CA GLY A 19 -4.70 -6.47 3.35
C GLY A 19 -4.92 -5.03 2.87
N LEU A 20 -6.17 -4.64 2.59
CA LEU A 20 -6.49 -3.26 2.22
C LEU A 20 -6.26 -2.28 3.37
N ALA A 21 -6.64 -2.66 4.61
CA ALA A 21 -6.39 -1.83 5.78
C ALA A 21 -4.89 -1.62 6.01
N LEU A 22 -4.09 -2.69 5.93
CA LEU A 22 -2.65 -2.63 6.08
C LEU A 22 -1.99 -1.80 4.97
N ALA A 23 -2.46 -1.91 3.71
CA ALA A 23 -1.96 -1.07 2.62
C ALA A 23 -2.12 0.42 2.94
N LYS A 24 -3.29 0.83 3.46
CA LYS A 24 -3.56 2.22 3.85
C LYS A 24 -2.65 2.70 4.96
N GLU A 25 -2.47 1.90 6.02
CA GLU A 25 -1.58 2.25 7.14
C GLU A 25 -0.12 2.39 6.71
N LEU A 26 0.39 1.46 5.89
CA LEU A 26 1.76 1.52 5.38
C LEU A 26 1.98 2.72 4.44
N LEU A 27 1.00 3.05 3.61
CA LEU A 27 1.05 4.24 2.75
C LEU A 27 1.05 5.53 3.57
N ALA A 28 0.18 5.63 4.58
CA ALA A 28 0.14 6.75 5.52
C ALA A 28 1.45 6.92 6.30
N ALA A 29 2.13 5.81 6.61
CA ALA A 29 3.46 5.81 7.22
C ALA A 29 4.60 6.22 6.25
N GLY A 30 4.29 6.60 5.00
CA GLY A 30 5.27 7.08 4.03
C GLY A 30 6.06 5.98 3.32
N HIS A 31 5.63 4.72 3.40
CA HIS A 31 6.27 3.62 2.69
C HIS A 31 5.88 3.59 1.22
N ARG A 32 6.64 2.83 0.43
CA ARG A 32 6.30 2.50 -0.96
C ARG A 32 5.90 1.04 -1.06
N LEU A 33 4.84 0.75 -1.78
CA LEU A 33 4.22 -0.57 -1.82
C LEU A 33 4.10 -1.07 -3.26
N ALA A 34 4.60 -2.27 -3.53
CA ALA A 34 4.10 -3.07 -4.64
C ALA A 34 2.88 -3.86 -4.14
N LEU A 35 1.75 -3.80 -4.84
CA LEU A 35 0.50 -4.44 -4.40
C LEU A 35 0.09 -5.55 -5.36
N THR A 36 -0.32 -6.70 -4.83
CA THR A 36 -0.92 -7.78 -5.63
C THR A 36 -2.20 -8.31 -5.00
N ALA A 37 -3.18 -8.61 -5.85
CA ALA A 37 -4.44 -9.23 -5.45
C ALA A 37 -5.13 -9.83 -6.69
N ARG A 38 -6.21 -10.59 -6.48
CA ARG A 38 -7.01 -11.17 -7.57
C ARG A 38 -7.89 -10.12 -8.28
N THR A 39 -8.29 -9.07 -7.56
CA THR A 39 -9.15 -8.00 -8.08
C THR A 39 -8.34 -6.73 -8.25
N LEU A 40 -8.36 -6.16 -9.45
CA LEU A 40 -7.50 -5.04 -9.84
C LEU A 40 -8.02 -3.67 -9.38
N GLU A 41 -9.34 -3.45 -9.41
CA GLU A 41 -9.96 -2.15 -9.14
C GLU A 41 -9.53 -1.54 -7.79
N PRO A 42 -9.53 -2.25 -6.65
CA PRO A 42 -9.05 -1.67 -5.39
C PRO A 42 -7.58 -1.24 -5.43
N LEU A 43 -6.74 -1.95 -6.20
CA LEU A 43 -5.32 -1.61 -6.35
C LEU A 43 -5.15 -0.35 -7.19
N GLN A 44 -5.94 -0.19 -8.25
CA GLN A 44 -5.95 1.02 -9.08
C GLN A 44 -6.41 2.24 -8.27
N ASN A 45 -7.40 2.08 -7.39
CA ASN A 45 -7.85 3.15 -6.50
C ASN A 45 -6.75 3.58 -5.52
N LEU A 46 -6.00 2.62 -4.97
CA LEU A 46 -4.83 2.91 -4.13
C LEU A 46 -3.73 3.64 -4.92
N ALA A 47 -3.42 3.18 -6.14
CA ALA A 47 -2.41 3.80 -7.02
C ALA A 47 -2.80 5.22 -7.45
N ALA A 48 -4.07 5.45 -7.80
CA ALA A 48 -4.57 6.78 -8.14
C ALA A 48 -4.50 7.74 -6.93
N SER A 49 -4.72 7.23 -5.72
CA SER A 49 -4.66 8.03 -4.48
C SER A 49 -3.23 8.26 -3.98
N HIS A 50 -2.26 7.42 -4.37
CA HIS A 50 -0.86 7.47 -3.91
C HIS A 50 0.14 7.24 -5.06
N PRO A 51 0.15 8.09 -6.10
CA PRO A 51 0.84 7.80 -7.38
C PRO A 51 2.37 7.72 -7.30
N GLN A 52 2.99 8.21 -6.23
CA GLN A 52 4.45 8.11 -6.00
C GLN A 52 4.83 7.00 -5.00
N GLN A 53 3.86 6.31 -4.44
CA GLN A 53 4.08 5.29 -3.42
C GLN A 53 3.63 3.89 -3.84
N VAL A 54 2.70 3.73 -4.77
CA VAL A 54 2.18 2.44 -5.25
C VAL A 54 2.58 2.18 -6.68
#